data_AF-A0A9Q4A5Q0-F1
#
_entry.id   AF-A0A9Q4A5Q0-F1
#
_cell.length_a   1.000
_cell.length_b   1.000
_cell.length_c   1.000
_cell.angle_alpha   90.00
_cell.angle_beta   90.00
_cell.angle_gamma   90.00
#
_symmetry.space_group_name_H-M   'P 1'
#
loop_
_entity.id
_entity.type
_entity.pdbx_description
1 polymer ?
#
loop_
_entity_poly.entity_id
_entity_poly.type
_entity_poly.pdbx_seq_one_letter_code
_entity_poly.pdbx_strand_id
1 'polypeptide(L)' 'MVRALPWVLIAGLLAGCASKPEAEDVEADAPNQPLQLSCYQAGWQAETVPVIYKRGGQEVWDRYEFMPRKTGSVGCL' A
#
# COMPACT_ATOMS: atom_id res chain seq x y z
N MET A 1 -27.85 -39.05 -3.17
CA MET A 1 -27.34 -37.68 -2.89
C MET A 1 -25.90 -37.44 -3.35
N VAL A 2 -25.07 -38.48 -3.55
CA VAL A 2 -23.64 -38.35 -3.94
C VAL A 2 -23.43 -37.67 -5.31
N ARG A 3 -24.37 -37.82 -6.25
CA ARG A 3 -24.24 -37.31 -7.63
C ARG A 3 -24.32 -35.78 -7.73
N ALA A 4 -24.85 -35.10 -6.71
CA ALA A 4 -24.95 -33.64 -6.65
C ALA A 4 -23.75 -32.97 -5.95
N LEU A 5 -22.96 -33.76 -5.19
CA LEU A 5 -21.80 -33.27 -4.46
C LEU A 5 -20.77 -32.50 -5.32
N PRO A 6 -20.38 -32.97 -6.52
CA PRO A 6 -19.40 -32.22 -7.33
C PRO A 6 -19.95 -30.86 -7.78
N TRP A 7 -21.25 -30.74 -8.04
CA TRP A 7 -21.87 -29.48 -8.43
C TRP A 7 -21.88 -28.46 -7.30
N VAL A 8 -22.12 -28.91 -6.06
CA VAL A 8 -22.07 -28.05 -4.87
C VAL A 8 -20.65 -27.53 -4.62
N LEU A 9 -19.63 -28.37 -4.79
CA LEU A 9 -18.23 -27.96 -4.65
C LEU A 9 -17.82 -26.92 -5.70
N ILE A 10 -18.19 -27.14 -6.96
CA ILE A 10 -17.89 -26.20 -8.06
C ILE A 10 -18.56 -24.85 -7.81
N ALA A 11 -19.84 -24.84 -7.41
CA ALA A 11 -20.56 -23.62 -7.10
C ALA A 11 -19.94 -22.86 -5.92
N GLY A 12 -19.49 -23.57 -4.87
CA GLY A 12 -18.81 -22.97 -3.73
C GLY A 12 -17.47 -22.32 -4.08
N LEU A 13 -16.65 -22.98 -4.91
CA LEU A 13 -15.36 -22.41 -5.36
C LEU A 13 -15.56 -21.14 -6.20
N LEU A 14 -16.55 -21.13 -7.10
CA LEU A 14 -16.83 -19.97 -7.95
C LEU A 14 -17.33 -18.76 -7.14
N ALA A 15 -18.19 -18.99 -6.15
CA ALA A 15 -18.70 -17.93 -5.28
C ALA A 15 -17.60 -17.31 -4.39
N GLY A 16 -16.65 -18.12 -3.90
CA GLY A 16 -15.52 -17.63 -3.11
C GLY A 16 -14.59 -16.70 -3.90
N CYS A 17 -14.25 -17.04 -5.14
CA CYS A 17 -13.39 -16.22 -6.00
C CYS A 17 -14.08 -14.96 -6.57
N ALA A 18 -15.41 -14.93 -6.65
CA ALA A 18 -16.16 -13.76 -7.11
C ALA A 18 -16.39 -12.71 -6.01
N SER A 19 -16.05 -13.02 -4.75
CA SER A 19 -16.19 -12.07 -3.66
C SER A 19 -15.15 -10.96 -3.80
N LYS A 20 -15.62 -9.75 -4.09
CA LYS A 20 -14.82 -8.53 -3.96
C LYS A 20 -15.05 -8.03 -2.53
N PRO A 21 -14.10 -8.20 -1.59
CA PRO A 21 -14.24 -7.56 -0.29
C PRO A 21 -14.36 -6.05 -0.50
N GLU A 22 -15.36 -5.45 0.13
CA GLU A 22 -15.48 -3.99 0.17
C GLU A 22 -14.27 -3.47 0.93
N ALA A 23 -13.49 -2.58 0.30
CA ALA A 23 -12.36 -1.97 0.96
C ALA A 23 -12.92 -1.10 2.08
N GLU A 24 -12.46 -1.30 3.31
CA GLU A 24 -12.74 -0.36 4.38
C GLU A 24 -12.29 1.03 3.94
N ASP A 25 -13.17 2.02 4.09
CA ASP A 25 -12.80 3.42 3.91
C ASP A 25 -11.73 3.73 4.95
N VAL A 26 -10.48 3.73 4.52
CA VAL A 26 -9.38 4.27 5.32
C VAL A 26 -9.69 5.75 5.45
N GLU A 27 -10.10 6.17 6.65
CA GLU A 27 -10.19 7.58 7.01
C GLU A 27 -8.86 8.20 6.61
N ALA A 28 -8.89 9.02 5.56
CA ALA A 28 -7.70 9.66 5.02
C ALA A 28 -7.04 10.40 6.18
N ASP A 29 -5.91 9.85 6.63
CA ASP A 29 -5.13 10.39 7.72
C ASP A 29 -4.99 11.89 7.48
N ALA A 30 -5.48 12.69 8.43
CA ALA A 30 -5.55 14.13 8.26
C ALA A 30 -4.18 14.62 7.78
N PRO A 31 -4.09 15.46 6.73
CA PRO A 31 -2.82 15.78 6.03
C PRO A 31 -1.75 16.51 6.87
N ASN A 32 -1.99 16.62 8.18
CA ASN A 32 -1.16 17.31 9.16
C ASN A 32 -0.73 16.43 10.35
N GLN A 33 -1.10 15.15 10.42
CA GLN A 33 -0.55 14.26 11.44
C GLN A 33 0.90 13.92 11.07
N PRO A 34 1.88 14.13 11.98
CA PRO A 34 3.26 13.74 11.70
C PRO A 34 3.30 12.22 11.54
N LEU A 35 3.53 11.76 10.32
CA LEU A 35 3.70 10.35 10.00
C LEU A 35 4.89 9.81 10.82
N GLN A 36 4.59 8.88 11.73
CA GLN A 36 5.61 8.08 12.41
C GLN A 36 6.13 7.04 11.41
N LEU A 37 7.12 7.43 10.62
CA LEU A 37 7.80 6.52 9.70
C LEU A 37 8.53 5.45 10.53
N SER A 38 8.21 4.17 10.29
CA SER A 38 9.03 3.09 10.82
C SER A 38 10.41 3.13 10.16
N CYS A 39 11.46 2.71 10.88
CA CYS A 39 12.81 2.71 10.31
C CYS A 39 12.99 1.79 9.11
N TYR A 40 12.17 0.74 9.03
CA TYR A 40 12.09 -0.09 7.83
C TYR A 40 11.56 0.71 6.63
N GLN A 41 10.50 1.50 6.82
CA GLN A 41 9.92 2.32 5.77
C GLN A 41 10.87 3.45 5.35
N ALA A 42 11.57 4.08 6.29
CA ALA A 42 12.60 5.08 5.98
C ALA A 42 13.79 4.46 5.21
N GLY A 43 14.24 3.27 5.61
CA GLY A 43 15.31 2.54 4.92
C GLY A 43 14.94 2.18 3.48
N TRP A 44 13.74 1.64 3.28
CA TRP A 44 13.23 1.34 1.94
C TRP A 44 13.20 2.58 1.03
N GLN A 45 12.74 3.72 1.55
CA GLN A 45 12.70 4.98 0.80
C GLN A 45 14.11 5.46 0.42
N ALA A 46 15.08 5.37 1.33
CA ALA A 46 16.47 5.77 1.06
C ALA A 46 17.10 4.94 -0.07
N GLU A 47 16.74 3.66 -0.18
CA GLU A 47 17.20 2.78 -1.25
C GLU A 47 16.52 3.06 -2.60
N THR A 48 15.24 3.42 -2.60
CA THR A 48 14.46 3.60 -3.84
C THR A 48 14.55 4.99 -4.45
N VAL A 49 14.71 6.04 -3.63
CA VAL A 49 14.78 7.45 -4.08
C VAL A 49 15.82 7.68 -5.19
N PRO A 50 17.06 7.16 -5.10
CA PRO A 50 18.05 7.34 -6.16
C PRO A 50 17.63 6.73 -7.51
N VAL A 51 16.89 5.62 -7.48
CA VAL A 51 16.42 4.94 -8.69
C VAL A 51 15.32 5.76 -9.37
N ILE A 52 14.40 6.30 -8.59
CA ILE A 52 13.29 7.14 -9.09
C ILE A 52 13.85 8.42 -9.72
N TYR A 53 14.77 9.11 -9.04
CA TYR A 53 15.41 10.31 -9.60
C TYR A 53 16.18 9.98 -10.89
N LYS A 54 16.95 8.89 -10.89
CA LYS A 54 17.76 8.50 -12.05
C LYS A 54 16.93 8.14 -13.29
N ARG A 55 15.76 7.51 -13.12
CA ARG A 55 14.92 7.06 -14.23
C ARG A 55 13.87 8.09 -14.65
N GLY A 56 13.34 8.86 -13.70
CA GLY A 56 12.24 9.79 -13.93
C GLY A 56 12.66 11.25 -14.09
N GLY A 57 13.88 11.60 -13.69
CA GLY A 57 14.36 12.98 -13.71
C GLY A 57 13.53 13.92 -12.83
N GLN A 58 13.67 15.22 -13.07
CA GLN A 58 13.08 16.26 -12.23
C GLN A 58 11.55 16.28 -12.26
N GLU A 59 10.93 16.00 -13.43
CA GLU A 59 9.47 16.02 -13.57
C GLU A 59 8.77 14.93 -12.74
N VAL A 60 9.41 13.76 -12.59
CA VAL A 60 8.91 12.70 -11.72
C VAL A 60 9.21 13.04 -10.26
N TRP A 61 10.37 13.63 -9.98
CA TRP A 61 10.75 14.07 -8.64
C TRP A 61 9.77 15.10 -8.06
N ASP A 62 9.40 16.12 -8.85
CA ASP A 62 8.50 17.20 -8.42
C ASP A 62 7.08 16.70 -8.11
N ARG A 63 6.68 15.55 -8.67
CA ARG A 63 5.39 14.88 -8.41
C ARG A 63 5.48 13.77 -7.37
N TYR A 64 6.70 13.37 -7.00
CA TYR A 64 6.89 12.31 -6.04
C TYR A 64 6.61 12.93 -4.65
N GLU A 65 5.59 12.42 -3.95
CA GLU A 65 5.22 12.85 -2.59
C GLU A 65 5.70 11.78 -1.60
N PHE A 66 6.92 11.93 -1.07
CA PHE A 66 7.57 10.88 -0.25
C PHE A 66 8.12 11.40 1.07
N MET A 67 8.33 12.71 1.19
CA MET A 67 8.74 13.29 2.46
C MET A 67 7.51 13.87 3.15
N PRO A 68 7.13 13.36 4.34
CA PRO A 68 6.18 14.06 5.18
C PRO A 68 6.71 15.49 5.35
N ARG A 69 5.93 16.49 4.95
CA ARG A 69 6.28 17.91 5.08
C ARG A 69 6.56 18.30 6.54
N LYS A 70 6.16 17.44 7.48
CA LYS A 70 6.45 17.49 8.91
C LYS A 70 6.91 16.10 9.38
N THR A 71 8.20 15.84 9.33
CA THR A 71 8.80 14.76 10.11
C THR A 71 8.85 15.20 11.57
N GLY A 72 8.29 14.39 12.47
CA GLY A 72 8.48 14.59 13.92
C GLY A 72 9.95 14.41 14.29
N SER A 73 10.31 14.68 15.55
CA SER A 73 11.70 14.57 16.06
C SER A 73 12.25 13.14 16.12
N VAL A 74 11.59 12.17 15.50
CA VAL A 74 11.94 10.76 15.53
C VAL A 74 12.59 10.41 14.19
N GLY A 75 13.90 10.68 14.12
CA GLY A 75 14.76 10.09 13.10
C GLY A 75 15.16 8.68 13.52
N CYS A 76 15.45 7.82 12.56
CA CYS A 76 16.16 6.58 12.81
C CYS A 76 17.57 6.92 13.27
N LEU A 77 17.86 6.65 14.55
CA LEU A 77 19.18 6.78 15.16
C LEU A 77 20.16 5.78 14.55
#